data_AF-A0A536LGB1-F1
#
_entry.id   AF-A0A536LGB1-F1
#
_cell.length_a   1.000
_cell.length_b   1.000
_cell.length_c   1.000
_cell.angle_alpha   90.00
_cell.angle_beta   90.00
_cell.angle_gamma   90.00
#
_symmetry.space_group_name_H-M   'P 1'
#
loop_
_entity.id
_entity.type
_entity.pdbx_description
1 polymer ?
#
loop_
_entity_poly.entity_id
_entity_poly.type
_entity_poly.pdbx_seq_one_letter_code
_entity_poly.pdbx_strand_id
1 'polypeptide(L)'
;MITGRIVGAFVAALALATMALLAPGELARASTFNPQFSAPVTFSDTAPGGHPDITIPFDIPPPSALGGAVNFSDPSLTTATDAQIPTGAYIGRINTVAKLGIANEGCVTDSPVDFDLIDASTPATTNVLIAGGSSNSAAGNLAEDDGDLDENGSVEHPEFANNGIPDGADAYPTFVRDSLDPDGPGGPQPPVAPNARYFGTAVVAGVLIIPIDIVILPPGALAVFPNQAWMTPAWGAPSTIILGDPEAPPSYNGISDFCNLSSTSTIFGVSHDNACTAVTPPPECTSSFSGFSMRKASDGGCPGSTVPNECGFNRATNPATTKTLKARVFAVSERDYDGDGHGNSLDVCSYTSNPTWDPRQFNALSGGDADGDGLPTACDPNDTVFNNDQDGDGWPNRVDNCPLTANSDPGGGGGTTPNTFQWDRDVPRDSAISDAGPHADGIGPACDIAANSCVGCPGLLSPTTANGHYHATMVVSNVCIGLAGADSDGDGVCNVNEPPASNCAGGVNDTDCDDDLVSDRFDNCIAGANPKLPNFAQSQRD
;
A
#
# COMPACT_ATOMS: atom_id res chain seq x y z
N MET A 1 17.16 44.75 42.11
CA MET A 1 18.17 45.01 43.15
C MET A 1 18.06 43.87 44.18
N ILE A 2 19.04 42.94 44.17
CA ILE A 2 19.49 41.96 45.20
C ILE A 2 18.41 41.00 45.75
N THR A 3 18.51 39.66 45.62
CA THR A 3 19.36 38.70 46.39
C THR A 3 19.14 37.28 45.80
N GLY A 4 20.05 36.30 45.69
CA GLY A 4 21.43 36.08 46.17
C GLY A 4 21.62 34.59 46.56
N ARG A 5 22.84 34.04 46.31
CA ARG A 5 23.47 32.77 46.83
C ARG A 5 23.07 31.46 46.11
N ILE A 6 23.94 30.73 45.38
CA ILE A 6 25.24 30.04 45.61
C ILE A 6 25.18 28.85 46.59
N VAL A 7 25.73 27.72 46.09
CA VAL A 7 26.26 26.48 46.72
C VAL A 7 25.27 25.29 46.64
N GLY A 8 25.61 24.13 46.06
CA GLY A 8 26.93 23.63 45.71
C GLY A 8 26.92 22.40 44.81
N ALA A 9 28.04 22.29 44.09
CA ALA A 9 28.48 21.12 43.35
C ALA A 9 28.93 19.99 44.28
N PHE A 10 28.78 18.75 43.84
CA PHE A 10 29.80 17.73 44.04
C PHE A 10 30.14 17.08 42.70
N VAL A 11 31.44 17.06 42.44
CA VAL A 11 32.18 16.70 41.24
C VAL A 11 32.85 15.34 41.47
N ALA A 12 33.21 14.70 40.36
CA ALA A 12 34.31 13.72 40.15
C ALA A 12 33.81 12.30 39.86
N ALA A 13 34.28 11.57 38.85
CA ALA A 13 35.40 11.73 37.90
C ALA A 13 35.22 10.66 36.79
N LEU A 14 35.32 10.99 35.50
CA LEU A 14 36.54 11.13 34.67
C LEU A 14 37.06 9.80 34.07
N ALA A 15 36.90 9.63 32.74
CA ALA A 15 37.86 9.03 31.80
C ALA A 15 37.34 9.23 30.36
N LEU A 16 37.77 10.27 29.63
CA LEU A 16 38.80 10.24 28.57
C LEU A 16 38.62 9.16 27.48
N ALA A 17 38.19 9.60 26.30
CA ALA A 17 38.79 9.21 25.03
C ALA A 17 38.55 10.32 23.98
N THR A 18 39.62 11.01 23.60
CA THR A 18 39.71 11.76 22.35
C THR A 18 40.48 10.90 21.36
N MET A 19 39.86 10.48 20.25
CA MET A 19 40.54 10.35 18.97
C MET A 19 39.53 10.16 17.84
N ALA A 20 39.74 10.96 16.80
CA ALA A 20 38.94 11.05 15.60
C ALA A 20 38.99 9.78 14.74
N LEU A 21 37.82 9.33 14.31
CA LEU A 21 37.54 8.97 12.92
C LEU A 21 36.47 10.00 12.51
N LEU A 22 36.76 10.99 11.66
CA LEU A 22 36.49 10.84 10.23
C LEU A 22 35.30 9.89 9.99
N ALA A 23 34.09 10.32 10.35
CA ALA A 23 33.03 10.12 9.40
C ALA A 23 33.35 11.10 8.25
N PRO A 24 33.83 10.66 7.08
CA PRO A 24 33.59 11.45 5.88
C PRO A 24 32.07 11.70 5.84
N GLY A 25 31.64 12.88 5.40
CA GLY A 25 30.23 13.25 5.39
C GLY A 25 29.36 12.06 4.99
N GLU A 26 28.63 11.51 5.95
CA GLU A 26 27.46 10.74 5.60
C GLU A 26 26.47 11.82 5.18
N LEU A 27 26.48 12.04 3.87
CA LEU A 27 25.33 12.52 3.12
C LEU A 27 24.09 12.01 3.85
N ALA A 28 23.18 12.92 4.19
CA ALA A 28 21.83 12.52 4.48
C ALA A 28 21.43 11.51 3.39
N ARG A 29 21.05 10.32 3.82
CA ARG A 29 20.51 9.26 2.98
C ARG A 29 19.19 8.91 3.63
N ALA A 30 18.12 8.75 2.85
CA ALA A 30 16.85 8.11 3.21
C ALA A 30 17.05 7.16 4.41
N SER A 31 16.77 7.59 5.64
CA SER A 31 17.30 6.89 6.83
C SER A 31 16.27 6.03 7.54
N THR A 32 14.99 6.06 7.12
CA THR A 32 13.88 5.39 7.81
C THR A 32 12.84 4.88 6.81
N PHE A 33 12.58 3.57 6.81
CA PHE A 33 11.39 2.97 6.20
C PHE A 33 10.91 1.87 7.14
N ASN A 34 9.77 2.10 7.80
CA ASN A 34 9.32 1.28 8.93
C ASN A 34 7.88 0.75 8.73
N PRO A 35 7.55 0.08 7.60
CA PRO A 35 6.25 -0.58 7.45
C PRO A 35 6.10 -1.67 8.51
N GLN A 36 5.02 -1.73 9.26
CA GLN A 36 4.92 -2.64 10.41
C GLN A 36 3.53 -3.21 10.60
N PHE A 37 3.46 -4.34 11.30
CA PHE A 37 2.20 -4.77 11.89
C PHE A 37 2.00 -4.03 13.22
N SER A 38 0.93 -3.24 13.33
CA SER A 38 0.66 -2.48 14.58
C SER A 38 0.10 -3.35 15.71
N ALA A 39 -0.37 -4.54 15.35
CA ALA A 39 -0.63 -5.64 16.27
C ALA A 39 -0.34 -6.98 15.55
N PRO A 40 -0.21 -8.11 16.27
CA PRO A 40 -0.02 -9.40 15.63
C PRO A 40 -1.15 -9.78 14.67
N VAL A 41 -0.84 -10.44 13.54
CA VAL A 41 -1.85 -10.98 12.61
C VAL A 41 -2.68 -12.08 13.30
N THR A 42 -4.00 -11.95 13.39
CA THR A 42 -4.82 -12.92 14.11
C THR A 42 -5.63 -13.82 13.20
N PHE A 43 -5.84 -15.04 13.66
CA PHE A 43 -6.70 -16.05 13.06
C PHE A 43 -7.81 -16.33 14.08
N SER A 44 -9.08 -16.10 13.72
CA SER A 44 -10.19 -16.30 14.67
C SER A 44 -10.42 -17.76 15.06
N ASP A 45 -10.00 -18.69 14.19
CA ASP A 45 -9.97 -20.14 14.43
C ASP A 45 -8.57 -20.68 14.14
N THR A 46 -7.87 -21.17 15.17
CA THR A 46 -6.53 -21.77 15.05
C THR A 46 -6.58 -23.30 15.02
N ALA A 47 -7.75 -23.92 14.96
CA ALA A 47 -7.85 -25.37 14.88
C ALA A 47 -7.29 -25.88 13.53
N PRO A 48 -6.61 -27.04 13.51
CA PRO A 48 -6.23 -27.68 12.26
C PRO A 48 -7.47 -28.00 11.41
N GLY A 49 -7.45 -27.58 10.13
CA GLY A 49 -8.60 -27.67 9.22
C GLY A 49 -9.74 -26.67 9.51
N GLY A 50 -9.57 -25.76 10.47
CA GLY A 50 -10.48 -24.67 10.76
C GLY A 50 -10.55 -23.61 9.66
N HIS A 51 -11.54 -22.72 9.74
CA HIS A 51 -11.82 -21.68 8.74
C HIS A 51 -11.68 -20.29 9.37
N PRO A 52 -10.45 -19.74 9.46
CA PRO A 52 -10.17 -18.52 10.21
C PRO A 52 -10.61 -17.27 9.46
N ASP A 53 -11.24 -16.34 10.19
CA ASP A 53 -11.17 -14.94 9.80
C ASP A 53 -9.75 -14.45 10.08
N ILE A 54 -9.17 -13.77 9.10
CA ILE A 54 -7.80 -13.30 9.16
C ILE A 54 -7.81 -11.79 9.29
N THR A 55 -7.27 -11.28 10.40
CA THR A 55 -7.12 -9.85 10.65
C THR A 55 -5.65 -9.46 10.53
N ILE A 56 -5.35 -8.55 9.60
CA ILE A 56 -4.01 -8.03 9.33
C ILE A 56 -4.02 -6.51 9.57
N PRO A 57 -3.43 -6.04 10.67
CA PRO A 57 -3.22 -4.62 10.91
C PRO A 57 -1.87 -4.18 10.34
N PHE A 58 -1.83 -3.25 9.40
CA PHE A 58 -0.63 -2.81 8.69
C PHE A 58 -0.52 -1.29 8.67
N ASP A 59 0.64 -0.79 9.10
CA ASP A 59 0.91 0.63 9.24
C ASP A 59 2.19 1.04 8.47
N ILE A 60 2.12 2.19 7.82
CA ILE A 60 3.25 2.95 7.27
C ILE A 60 3.39 4.23 8.11
N PRO A 61 4.09 4.19 9.26
CA PRO A 61 4.21 5.36 10.11
C PRO A 61 5.13 6.43 9.49
N PRO A 62 4.89 7.72 9.80
CA PRO A 62 5.82 8.79 9.44
C PRO A 62 7.25 8.50 9.94
N PRO A 63 8.28 8.95 9.20
CA PRO A 63 8.20 9.73 7.97
C PRO A 63 8.08 8.86 6.69
N SER A 64 7.92 7.54 6.81
CA SER A 64 7.90 6.59 5.69
C SER A 64 6.82 6.91 4.65
N ALA A 65 7.15 6.75 3.37
CA ALA A 65 6.19 6.76 2.26
C ALA A 65 6.28 5.42 1.49
N LEU A 66 5.12 4.90 1.08
CA LEU A 66 5.00 3.55 0.51
C LEU A 66 5.02 3.62 -1.02
N GLY A 67 6.02 3.00 -1.65
CA GLY A 67 6.08 2.83 -3.11
C GLY A 67 5.32 1.59 -3.60
N GLY A 68 5.03 0.63 -2.71
CA GLY A 68 4.21 -0.53 -3.01
C GLY A 68 4.38 -1.67 -2.00
N ALA A 69 3.44 -2.60 -1.95
CA ALA A 69 3.52 -3.78 -1.10
C ALA A 69 2.88 -5.02 -1.72
N VAL A 70 3.40 -6.19 -1.37
CA VAL A 70 2.84 -7.50 -1.70
C VAL A 70 2.71 -8.31 -0.42
N ASN A 71 1.50 -8.77 -0.15
CA ASN A 71 1.23 -9.68 0.97
C ASN A 71 1.44 -11.12 0.52
N PHE A 72 1.95 -11.97 1.40
CA PHE A 72 2.10 -13.40 1.16
C PHE A 72 1.41 -14.19 2.28
N SER A 73 0.46 -15.03 1.88
CA SER A 73 -0.11 -16.04 2.75
C SER A 73 0.77 -17.29 2.79
N ASP A 74 0.83 -17.99 3.92
CA ASP A 74 1.63 -19.21 4.04
C ASP A 74 1.18 -20.27 3.01
N PRO A 75 2.11 -21.00 2.35
CA PRO A 75 1.77 -22.07 1.40
C PRO A 75 0.84 -23.17 1.95
N SER A 76 0.75 -23.29 3.28
CA SER A 76 -0.07 -24.29 3.96
C SER A 76 -1.50 -23.82 4.22
N LEU A 77 -1.78 -22.53 4.05
CA LEU A 77 -3.12 -21.98 4.09
C LEU A 77 -3.78 -22.23 2.73
N THR A 78 -4.92 -22.91 2.73
CA THR A 78 -5.68 -23.11 1.50
C THR A 78 -6.69 -21.97 1.34
N THR A 79 -6.67 -21.28 0.20
CA THR A 79 -7.67 -20.26 -0.16
C THR A 79 -8.57 -20.78 -1.27
N ALA A 80 -9.86 -20.48 -1.19
CA ALA A 80 -10.82 -20.76 -2.25
C ALA A 80 -10.48 -19.97 -3.52
N THR A 81 -10.81 -20.56 -4.66
CA THR A 81 -10.87 -19.83 -5.93
C THR A 81 -12.20 -19.09 -6.04
N ASP A 82 -12.25 -18.04 -6.85
CA ASP A 82 -13.44 -17.30 -7.28
C ASP A 82 -14.61 -18.23 -7.63
N ALA A 83 -14.40 -19.26 -8.47
CA ALA A 83 -15.47 -20.19 -8.84
C ALA A 83 -16.10 -21.02 -7.68
N GLN A 84 -15.54 -20.98 -6.47
CA GLN A 84 -16.05 -21.68 -5.30
C GLN A 84 -16.92 -20.79 -4.39
N ILE A 85 -16.87 -19.47 -4.58
CA ILE A 85 -17.65 -18.50 -3.82
C ILE A 85 -18.55 -17.76 -4.82
N PRO A 86 -19.83 -17.50 -4.50
CA PRO A 86 -20.65 -16.70 -5.39
C PRO A 86 -20.12 -15.26 -5.49
N THR A 87 -20.00 -14.74 -6.71
CA THR A 87 -19.82 -13.29 -6.94
C THR A 87 -20.86 -12.52 -6.14
N GLY A 88 -20.42 -11.49 -5.43
CA GLY A 88 -21.27 -10.69 -4.55
C GLY A 88 -21.35 -11.18 -3.11
N ALA A 89 -20.79 -12.35 -2.76
CA ALA A 89 -20.72 -12.82 -1.38
C ALA A 89 -19.93 -11.84 -0.51
N TYR A 90 -20.36 -11.59 0.74
CA TYR A 90 -19.63 -10.68 1.62
C TYR A 90 -18.39 -11.39 2.20
N ILE A 91 -17.21 -10.82 1.93
CA ILE A 91 -15.91 -11.45 2.21
C ILE A 91 -15.15 -10.77 3.35
N GLY A 92 -15.49 -9.52 3.68
CA GLY A 92 -14.88 -8.84 4.82
C GLY A 92 -14.83 -7.33 4.66
N ARG A 93 -13.91 -6.70 5.36
CA ARG A 93 -13.76 -5.24 5.39
C ARG A 93 -12.31 -4.82 5.53
N ILE A 94 -11.98 -3.66 4.94
CA ILE A 94 -10.78 -2.89 5.27
C ILE A 94 -11.22 -1.61 5.95
N ASN A 95 -10.70 -1.38 7.16
CA ASN A 95 -10.75 -0.08 7.82
C ASN A 95 -9.40 0.58 7.63
N THR A 96 -9.37 1.80 7.10
CA THR A 96 -8.11 2.51 6.87
C THR A 96 -8.21 3.97 7.26
N VAL A 97 -7.10 4.52 7.72
CA VAL A 97 -6.92 5.96 7.92
C VAL A 97 -5.67 6.35 7.15
N ALA A 98 -5.88 7.11 6.07
CA ALA A 98 -4.79 7.73 5.33
C ALA A 98 -4.63 9.18 5.83
N LYS A 99 -3.38 9.61 6.02
CA LYS A 99 -3.08 11.04 6.15
C LYS A 99 -2.82 11.61 4.77
N LEU A 100 -3.67 12.55 4.38
CA LEU A 100 -3.66 13.16 3.06
C LEU A 100 -3.33 14.66 3.15
N GLY A 101 -2.61 15.14 2.15
CA GLY A 101 -2.62 16.56 1.78
C GLY A 101 -3.85 16.85 0.94
N ILE A 102 -4.51 17.98 1.20
CA ILE A 102 -5.70 18.40 0.47
C ILE A 102 -5.53 19.85 0.05
N ALA A 103 -5.82 20.14 -1.23
CA ALA A 103 -5.81 21.49 -1.78
C ALA A 103 -4.48 22.23 -1.60
N ASN A 104 -3.35 21.56 -1.91
CA ASN A 104 -1.99 22.09 -1.80
C ASN A 104 -1.57 22.47 -0.36
N GLU A 105 -2.04 21.69 0.60
CA GLU A 105 -1.58 21.74 2.00
C GLU A 105 -0.90 20.43 2.34
N GLY A 106 0.03 20.45 3.31
CA GLY A 106 0.70 19.23 3.72
C GLY A 106 -0.22 18.21 4.41
N CYS A 107 0.39 17.09 4.81
CA CYS A 107 -0.28 15.85 5.21
C CYS A 107 -0.99 15.85 6.58
N VAL A 108 -1.93 16.76 6.76
CA VAL A 108 -2.55 17.07 8.06
C VAL A 108 -3.99 16.56 8.17
N THR A 109 -4.56 16.05 7.09
CA THR A 109 -5.96 15.57 7.07
C THR A 109 -6.03 14.07 7.29
N ASP A 110 -6.69 13.65 8.37
CA ASP A 110 -7.12 12.28 8.53
C ASP A 110 -8.33 11.98 7.63
N SER A 111 -8.16 11.04 6.72
CA SER A 111 -9.24 10.51 5.89
C SER A 111 -9.51 9.06 6.29
N PRO A 112 -10.40 8.80 7.27
CA PRO A 112 -10.89 7.46 7.54
C PRO A 112 -11.73 6.98 6.36
N VAL A 113 -11.46 5.78 5.88
CA VAL A 113 -12.14 5.15 4.76
C VAL A 113 -12.39 3.68 5.10
N ASP A 114 -13.62 3.24 4.88
CA ASP A 114 -14.01 1.85 5.06
C ASP A 114 -14.40 1.25 3.71
N PHE A 115 -13.84 0.09 3.40
CA PHE A 115 -14.21 -0.70 2.23
C PHE A 115 -14.88 -1.98 2.69
N ASP A 116 -16.17 -2.11 2.39
CA ASP A 116 -16.87 -3.38 2.44
C ASP A 116 -16.52 -4.20 1.21
N LEU A 117 -16.05 -5.43 1.43
CA LEU A 117 -15.49 -6.28 0.40
C LEU A 117 -16.43 -7.44 0.08
N ILE A 118 -16.64 -7.63 -1.21
CA ILE A 118 -17.37 -8.77 -1.77
C ILE A 118 -16.47 -9.60 -2.68
N ASP A 119 -16.82 -10.86 -2.85
CA ASP A 119 -16.24 -11.72 -3.89
C ASP A 119 -16.58 -11.17 -5.27
N ALA A 120 -15.60 -11.12 -6.16
CA ALA A 120 -15.69 -10.44 -7.44
C ALA A 120 -15.09 -11.29 -8.55
N SER A 121 -15.69 -11.17 -9.74
CA SER A 121 -15.38 -12.01 -10.88
C SER A 121 -13.92 -11.88 -11.32
N THR A 122 -13.34 -13.02 -11.67
CA THR A 122 -12.04 -13.17 -12.32
C THR A 122 -12.22 -13.60 -13.78
N PRO A 123 -11.15 -13.65 -14.60
CA PRO A 123 -11.21 -14.22 -15.95
C PRO A 123 -11.70 -15.67 -16.02
N ALA A 124 -11.74 -16.39 -14.88
CA ALA A 124 -12.23 -17.76 -14.80
C ALA A 124 -13.78 -17.83 -14.74
N THR A 125 -14.46 -16.78 -14.28
CA THR A 125 -15.91 -16.75 -14.07
C THR A 125 -16.62 -15.76 -15.00
N THR A 126 -15.94 -14.69 -15.44
CA THR A 126 -16.45 -13.74 -16.43
C THR A 126 -15.44 -13.49 -17.55
N ASN A 127 -15.94 -13.23 -18.75
CA ASN A 127 -15.17 -12.68 -19.87
C ASN A 127 -15.59 -11.25 -20.23
N VAL A 128 -16.52 -10.66 -19.47
CA VAL A 128 -16.96 -9.28 -19.65
C VAL A 128 -15.91 -8.37 -19.04
N LEU A 129 -15.49 -7.39 -19.82
CA LEU A 129 -14.48 -6.42 -19.42
C LEU A 129 -15.14 -5.06 -19.22
N ILE A 130 -14.67 -4.33 -18.22
CA ILE A 130 -15.13 -2.99 -17.89
C ILE A 130 -13.94 -2.03 -17.88
N ALA A 131 -14.14 -0.84 -18.42
CA ALA A 131 -13.14 0.21 -18.35
C ALA A 131 -13.12 0.80 -16.93
N GLY A 132 -11.94 1.21 -16.49
CA GLY A 132 -11.80 1.96 -15.25
C GLY A 132 -11.18 3.33 -15.52
N GLY A 133 -10.86 4.02 -14.43
CA GLY A 133 -10.08 5.24 -14.48
C GLY A 133 -10.03 5.93 -13.13
N SER A 134 -9.14 6.91 -13.02
CA SER A 134 -8.91 7.68 -11.78
C SER A 134 -9.84 8.89 -11.61
N SER A 135 -10.76 9.12 -12.55
CA SER A 135 -11.79 10.17 -12.45
C SER A 135 -13.07 9.65 -11.81
N ASN A 136 -13.86 10.53 -11.20
CA ASN A 136 -15.18 10.16 -10.68
C ASN A 136 -16.10 9.54 -11.74
N SER A 137 -15.95 9.91 -13.01
CA SER A 137 -16.76 9.34 -14.09
C SER A 137 -16.44 7.87 -14.33
N ALA A 138 -15.16 7.53 -14.44
CA ALA A 138 -14.72 6.16 -14.70
C ALA A 138 -14.76 5.27 -13.45
N ALA A 139 -14.49 5.83 -12.27
CA ALA A 139 -14.67 5.13 -11.00
C ALA A 139 -16.15 4.97 -10.62
N GLY A 140 -17.01 5.88 -11.09
CA GLY A 140 -18.46 5.82 -10.95
C GLY A 140 -19.02 4.57 -11.61
N ASN A 141 -18.67 4.33 -12.88
CA ASN A 141 -19.00 3.12 -13.64
C ASN A 141 -18.81 1.84 -12.83
N LEU A 142 -17.58 1.62 -12.35
CA LEU A 142 -17.22 0.44 -11.55
C LEU A 142 -18.05 0.31 -10.26
N ALA A 143 -18.54 1.42 -9.73
CA ALA A 143 -19.29 1.48 -8.49
C ALA A 143 -20.80 1.36 -8.67
N GLU A 144 -21.34 1.52 -9.88
CA GLU A 144 -22.77 1.39 -10.16
C GLU A 144 -23.22 -0.06 -10.23
N ASP A 145 -24.54 -0.29 -10.35
CA ASP A 145 -25.21 -1.61 -10.42
C ASP A 145 -26.35 -1.45 -11.44
N ASP A 146 -26.00 -1.00 -12.64
CA ASP A 146 -26.96 -0.66 -13.70
C ASP A 146 -26.69 -1.36 -15.02
N GLY A 147 -25.53 -2.01 -15.17
CA GLY A 147 -25.16 -2.79 -16.34
C GLY A 147 -24.88 -1.97 -17.60
N ASP A 148 -24.74 -0.65 -17.48
CA ASP A 148 -24.26 0.28 -18.53
C ASP A 148 -22.75 0.47 -18.33
N LEU A 149 -21.96 -0.43 -18.92
CA LEU A 149 -20.53 -0.54 -18.60
C LEU A 149 -19.65 0.52 -19.29
N ASP A 150 -20.23 1.43 -20.07
CA ASP A 150 -19.51 2.49 -20.78
C ASP A 150 -20.15 3.89 -20.67
N GLU A 151 -21.17 4.04 -19.81
CA GLU A 151 -21.88 5.27 -19.49
C GLU A 151 -22.51 5.95 -20.72
N ASN A 152 -22.91 5.18 -21.73
CA ASN A 152 -23.53 5.73 -22.93
C ASN A 152 -25.05 5.96 -22.76
N GLY A 153 -25.64 5.49 -21.66
CA GLY A 153 -27.06 5.54 -21.35
C GLY A 153 -27.84 4.32 -21.85
N SER A 154 -27.15 3.27 -22.30
CA SER A 154 -27.74 2.00 -22.73
C SER A 154 -27.24 0.89 -21.80
N VAL A 155 -28.12 -0.04 -21.43
CA VAL A 155 -27.71 -1.19 -20.61
C VAL A 155 -27.26 -2.31 -21.54
N GLU A 156 -25.95 -2.54 -21.66
CA GLU A 156 -25.37 -3.62 -22.46
C GLU A 156 -25.45 -4.98 -21.73
N HIS A 157 -25.41 -4.96 -20.40
CA HIS A 157 -25.38 -6.15 -19.55
C HIS A 157 -26.56 -6.18 -18.56
N PRO A 158 -27.79 -6.49 -19.01
CA PRO A 158 -28.96 -6.57 -18.13
C PRO A 158 -28.85 -7.61 -17.00
N GLU A 159 -27.93 -8.58 -17.12
CA GLU A 159 -27.61 -9.54 -16.07
C GLU A 159 -26.85 -8.94 -14.87
N PHE A 160 -26.14 -7.83 -15.06
CA PHE A 160 -25.44 -7.11 -13.99
C PHE A 160 -26.30 -5.99 -13.41
N ALA A 161 -27.28 -5.51 -14.16
CA ALA A 161 -28.17 -4.45 -13.72
C ALA A 161 -29.08 -4.84 -12.53
N ASN A 162 -29.02 -4.06 -11.45
CA ASN A 162 -29.88 -4.13 -10.26
C ASN A 162 -29.90 -5.51 -9.58
N ASN A 163 -28.78 -6.23 -9.64
CA ASN A 163 -28.65 -7.54 -8.99
C ASN A 163 -28.12 -7.41 -7.54
N GLY A 164 -27.74 -6.20 -7.15
CA GLY A 164 -27.24 -5.88 -5.82
C GLY A 164 -25.72 -5.91 -5.68
N ILE A 165 -25.01 -6.15 -6.77
CA ILE A 165 -23.56 -6.27 -6.91
C ILE A 165 -23.11 -5.10 -7.81
N PRO A 166 -22.02 -4.38 -7.45
CA PRO A 166 -21.48 -3.37 -8.34
C PRO A 166 -20.96 -3.96 -9.66
N ASP A 167 -21.11 -3.24 -10.77
CA ASP A 167 -20.65 -3.62 -12.11
C ASP A 167 -19.14 -3.92 -12.14
N GLY A 168 -18.35 -3.19 -11.33
CA GLY A 168 -16.93 -3.47 -11.13
C GLY A 168 -16.64 -4.83 -10.49
N ALA A 169 -17.56 -5.40 -9.71
CA ALA A 169 -17.43 -6.76 -9.15
C ALA A 169 -17.96 -7.85 -10.08
N ASP A 170 -19.02 -7.57 -10.85
CA ASP A 170 -19.59 -8.50 -11.82
C ASP A 170 -18.71 -8.67 -13.07
N ALA A 171 -18.22 -7.56 -13.62
CA ALA A 171 -17.28 -7.53 -14.72
C ALA A 171 -15.82 -7.54 -14.22
N TYR A 172 -14.88 -7.82 -15.13
CA TYR A 172 -13.46 -7.82 -14.82
C TYR A 172 -12.78 -6.54 -15.35
N PRO A 173 -12.28 -5.65 -14.48
CA PRO A 173 -11.70 -4.39 -14.93
C PRO A 173 -10.44 -4.57 -15.75
N THR A 174 -10.36 -3.82 -16.85
CA THR A 174 -9.22 -3.83 -17.76
C THR A 174 -7.92 -3.43 -17.08
N PHE A 175 -7.93 -2.44 -16.20
CA PHE A 175 -6.73 -2.03 -15.45
C PHE A 175 -6.21 -3.10 -14.50
N VAL A 176 -7.09 -3.96 -13.93
CA VAL A 176 -6.67 -5.09 -13.10
C VAL A 176 -5.98 -6.15 -13.97
N ARG A 177 -6.56 -6.46 -15.13
CA ARG A 177 -5.94 -7.37 -16.12
C ARG A 177 -4.56 -6.87 -16.53
N ASP A 178 -4.47 -5.60 -16.89
CA ASP A 178 -3.28 -5.00 -17.48
C ASP A 178 -2.18 -4.78 -16.41
N SER A 179 -2.56 -4.48 -15.16
CA SER A 179 -1.64 -4.47 -14.01
C SER A 179 -1.07 -5.85 -13.68
N LEU A 180 -1.75 -6.92 -14.10
CA LEU A 180 -1.31 -8.31 -13.94
C LEU A 180 -0.69 -8.87 -15.24
N ASP A 181 -0.36 -8.02 -16.20
CA ASP A 181 0.33 -8.41 -17.44
C ASP A 181 1.86 -8.24 -17.30
N PRO A 182 2.64 -9.33 -17.28
CA PRO A 182 4.09 -9.27 -17.06
C PRO A 182 4.87 -8.64 -18.23
N ASP A 183 4.31 -8.63 -19.44
CA ASP A 183 4.92 -7.97 -20.60
C ASP A 183 4.03 -6.91 -21.25
N GLY A 184 3.03 -6.46 -20.50
CA GLY A 184 2.15 -5.34 -20.84
C GLY A 184 1.10 -5.69 -21.91
N PRO A 185 0.06 -4.84 -22.05
CA PRO A 185 -1.10 -5.15 -22.87
C PRO A 185 -0.74 -5.50 -24.33
N GLY A 186 -1.12 -6.72 -24.74
CA GLY A 186 -0.87 -7.22 -26.10
C GLY A 186 0.52 -7.81 -26.30
N GLY A 187 1.30 -7.98 -25.23
CA GLY A 187 2.54 -8.73 -25.20
C GLY A 187 2.34 -10.23 -25.47
N PRO A 188 3.44 -10.97 -25.74
CA PRO A 188 3.38 -12.41 -26.01
C PRO A 188 3.05 -13.26 -24.78
N GLN A 189 3.25 -12.77 -23.56
CA GLN A 189 2.81 -13.45 -22.34
C GLN A 189 1.38 -13.03 -22.00
N PRO A 190 0.52 -13.97 -21.58
CA PRO A 190 -0.80 -13.61 -21.13
C PRO A 190 -0.74 -12.98 -19.73
N PRO A 191 -1.71 -12.12 -19.38
CA PRO A 191 -1.92 -11.67 -18.01
C PRO A 191 -2.05 -12.84 -17.03
N VAL A 192 -1.50 -12.65 -15.83
CA VAL A 192 -1.64 -13.60 -14.73
C VAL A 192 -3.07 -13.58 -14.22
N ALA A 193 -3.77 -14.70 -14.36
CA ALA A 193 -5.12 -14.85 -13.84
C ALA A 193 -5.10 -14.98 -12.30
N PRO A 194 -5.85 -14.15 -11.56
CA PRO A 194 -6.01 -14.32 -10.12
C PRO A 194 -6.83 -15.57 -9.80
N ASN A 195 -6.52 -16.21 -8.66
CA ASN A 195 -7.33 -17.29 -8.11
C ASN A 195 -8.65 -16.76 -7.54
N ALA A 196 -8.61 -15.59 -6.90
CA ALA A 196 -9.74 -14.89 -6.33
C ALA A 196 -9.52 -13.39 -6.39
N ARG A 197 -10.61 -12.62 -6.42
CA ARG A 197 -10.60 -11.17 -6.44
C ARG A 197 -11.69 -10.66 -5.52
N TYR A 198 -11.38 -9.63 -4.72
CA TYR A 198 -12.36 -8.98 -3.85
C TYR A 198 -12.47 -7.52 -4.23
N PHE A 199 -13.70 -7.04 -4.32
CA PHE A 199 -14.01 -5.69 -4.75
C PHE A 199 -14.70 -4.91 -3.64
N GLY A 200 -14.40 -3.62 -3.56
CA GLY A 200 -15.12 -2.67 -2.72
C GLY A 200 -15.04 -1.27 -3.31
N THR A 201 -15.90 -0.37 -2.84
CA THR A 201 -15.84 1.05 -3.24
C THR A 201 -16.02 1.94 -2.03
N ALA A 202 -15.40 3.11 -2.05
CA ALA A 202 -15.58 4.14 -1.04
C ALA A 202 -15.49 5.54 -1.66
N VAL A 203 -15.95 6.55 -0.89
CA VAL A 203 -15.69 7.96 -1.22
C VAL A 203 -14.61 8.46 -0.27
N VAL A 204 -13.50 8.91 -0.82
CA VAL A 204 -12.31 9.35 -0.08
C VAL A 204 -12.31 10.87 0.03
N ALA A 205 -12.09 11.38 1.24
CA ALA A 205 -12.05 12.81 1.57
C ALA A 205 -13.26 13.64 1.05
N GLY A 206 -14.38 12.99 0.69
CA GLY A 206 -15.55 13.65 0.11
C GLY A 206 -15.34 14.21 -1.29
N VAL A 207 -14.27 13.84 -1.99
CA VAL A 207 -13.89 14.40 -3.30
C VAL A 207 -13.84 13.37 -4.43
N LEU A 208 -13.53 12.10 -4.11
CA LEU A 208 -13.23 11.08 -5.11
C LEU A 208 -13.85 9.73 -4.77
N ILE A 209 -14.49 9.11 -5.76
CA ILE A 209 -14.88 7.69 -5.73
C ILE A 209 -13.63 6.87 -5.97
N ILE A 210 -13.37 5.90 -5.10
CA ILE A 210 -12.23 4.99 -5.22
C ILE A 210 -12.75 3.55 -5.15
N PRO A 211 -12.60 2.77 -6.24
CA PRO A 211 -12.70 1.32 -6.18
C PRO A 211 -11.42 0.72 -5.58
N ILE A 212 -11.56 -0.42 -4.94
CA ILE A 212 -10.44 -1.23 -4.44
C ILE A 212 -10.59 -2.66 -4.94
N ASP A 213 -9.48 -3.23 -5.36
CA ASP A 213 -9.37 -4.58 -5.89
C ASP A 213 -8.29 -5.32 -5.13
N ILE A 214 -8.67 -6.35 -4.37
CA ILE A 214 -7.73 -7.27 -3.74
C ILE A 214 -7.64 -8.51 -4.61
N VAL A 215 -6.51 -8.69 -5.29
CA VAL A 215 -6.28 -9.88 -6.11
C VAL A 215 -5.42 -10.88 -5.34
N ILE A 216 -5.87 -12.13 -5.30
CA ILE A 216 -5.11 -13.25 -4.74
C ILE A 216 -4.61 -14.09 -5.91
N LEU A 217 -3.30 -14.20 -6.02
CA LEU A 217 -2.64 -14.88 -7.14
C LEU A 217 -2.25 -16.31 -6.76
N PRO A 218 -2.08 -17.21 -7.74
CA PRO A 218 -1.49 -18.53 -7.48
C PRO A 218 -0.08 -18.42 -6.87
N PRO A 219 0.35 -19.36 -6.01
CA PRO A 219 1.72 -19.38 -5.51
C PRO A 219 2.75 -19.40 -6.65
N GLY A 220 3.72 -18.48 -6.58
CA GLY A 220 4.75 -18.33 -7.61
C GLY A 220 4.33 -17.55 -8.85
N ALA A 221 3.10 -17.05 -8.92
CA ALA A 221 2.59 -16.38 -10.11
C ALA A 221 3.28 -15.05 -10.41
N LEU A 222 3.87 -14.39 -9.41
CA LEU A 222 4.64 -13.16 -9.60
C LEU A 222 6.05 -13.39 -10.16
N ALA A 223 6.57 -14.63 -10.15
CA ALA A 223 7.92 -14.92 -10.61
C ALA A 223 8.17 -14.68 -12.12
N VAL A 224 7.10 -14.50 -12.90
CA VAL A 224 7.17 -14.18 -14.33
C VAL A 224 7.39 -12.70 -14.61
N PHE A 225 7.11 -11.82 -13.63
CA PHE A 225 7.33 -10.39 -13.78
C PHE A 225 8.81 -10.03 -13.71
N PRO A 226 9.23 -8.95 -14.40
CA PRO A 226 10.58 -8.42 -14.27
C PRO A 226 10.97 -8.20 -12.81
N ASN A 227 12.22 -8.52 -12.46
CA ASN A 227 12.77 -8.40 -11.09
C ASN A 227 12.08 -9.21 -9.98
N GLN A 228 11.07 -10.04 -10.27
CA GLN A 228 10.26 -10.74 -9.26
C GLN A 228 10.50 -12.26 -9.20
N ALA A 229 11.52 -12.78 -9.90
CA ALA A 229 11.82 -14.21 -9.97
C ALA A 229 12.06 -14.91 -8.60
N TRP A 230 12.34 -14.15 -7.55
CA TRP A 230 12.50 -14.64 -6.18
C TRP A 230 11.17 -14.98 -5.48
N MET A 231 10.04 -14.45 -5.96
CA MET A 231 8.69 -14.68 -5.45
C MET A 231 8.16 -16.06 -5.86
N THR A 232 8.88 -17.10 -5.48
CA THR A 232 8.59 -18.51 -5.80
C THR A 232 7.38 -19.05 -5.01
N PRO A 233 6.83 -20.23 -5.36
CA PRO A 233 5.74 -20.86 -4.59
C PRO A 233 6.04 -21.10 -3.10
N ALA A 234 7.32 -21.07 -2.67
CA ALA A 234 7.71 -21.21 -1.27
C ALA A 234 7.24 -20.04 -0.39
N TRP A 235 6.95 -18.89 -1.00
CA TRP A 235 6.38 -17.73 -0.31
C TRP A 235 4.87 -17.86 -0.12
N GLY A 236 4.21 -18.78 -0.84
CA GLY A 236 2.77 -19.02 -0.79
C GLY A 236 2.01 -18.13 -1.77
N ALA A 237 0.72 -17.91 -1.54
CA ALA A 237 -0.11 -17.15 -2.46
C ALA A 237 0.09 -15.64 -2.22
N PRO A 238 0.57 -14.88 -3.22
CA PRO A 238 0.65 -13.44 -3.12
C PRO A 238 -0.74 -12.80 -3.20
N SER A 239 -0.93 -11.70 -2.50
CA SER A 239 -2.03 -10.78 -2.74
C SER A 239 -1.56 -9.34 -2.83
N THR A 240 -2.20 -8.58 -3.71
CA THR A 240 -1.96 -7.14 -3.84
C THR A 240 -3.29 -6.39 -3.78
N ILE A 241 -3.21 -5.15 -3.31
CA ILE A 241 -4.32 -4.21 -3.28
C ILE A 241 -4.09 -3.22 -4.42
N ILE A 242 -5.02 -3.17 -5.35
CA ILE A 242 -5.07 -2.18 -6.43
C ILE A 242 -6.10 -1.14 -6.02
N LEU A 243 -5.66 0.12 -5.92
CA LEU A 243 -6.49 1.25 -5.51
C LEU A 243 -6.74 2.15 -6.71
N GLY A 244 -8.00 2.33 -7.10
CA GLY A 244 -8.33 3.04 -8.34
C GLY A 244 -7.73 2.36 -9.57
N ASP A 245 -7.52 3.14 -10.63
CA ASP A 245 -6.84 2.69 -11.84
C ASP A 245 -5.37 3.17 -11.85
N PRO A 246 -4.40 2.28 -11.55
CA PRO A 246 -2.96 2.64 -11.56
C PRO A 246 -2.39 2.72 -12.98
N GLU A 247 -3.19 2.48 -14.02
CA GLU A 247 -2.84 2.63 -15.43
C GLU A 247 -3.36 3.93 -16.02
N ALA A 248 -4.29 4.60 -15.35
CA ALA A 248 -4.78 5.89 -15.79
C ALA A 248 -3.72 6.99 -15.64
N PRO A 249 -3.76 8.01 -16.52
CA PRO A 249 -2.91 9.18 -16.35
C PRO A 249 -3.20 9.88 -15.02
N PRO A 250 -2.20 10.55 -14.41
CA PRO A 250 -2.41 11.34 -13.22
C PRO A 250 -3.47 12.43 -13.46
N SER A 251 -4.30 12.63 -12.45
CA SER A 251 -5.29 13.70 -12.42
C SER A 251 -5.31 14.33 -11.03
N TYR A 252 -5.38 15.65 -10.97
CA TYR A 252 -5.53 16.36 -9.71
C TYR A 252 -7.01 16.56 -9.35
N ASN A 253 -7.46 15.84 -8.31
CA ASN A 253 -8.85 15.87 -7.82
C ASN A 253 -8.96 16.52 -6.42
N GLY A 254 -7.95 17.30 -6.01
CA GLY A 254 -7.91 18.00 -4.72
C GLY A 254 -7.17 17.26 -3.60
N ILE A 255 -6.72 16.02 -3.80
CA ILE A 255 -5.73 15.35 -2.95
C ILE A 255 -4.35 15.72 -3.49
N SER A 256 -3.50 16.34 -2.67
CA SER A 256 -2.15 16.75 -3.06
C SER A 256 -1.08 15.74 -2.65
N ASP A 257 -1.27 15.04 -1.53
CA ASP A 257 -0.24 14.17 -0.95
C ASP A 257 -0.85 12.91 -0.32
N PHE A 258 -0.16 11.76 -0.42
CA PHE A 258 -0.46 10.53 0.32
C PHE A 258 0.73 10.15 1.21
N CYS A 259 0.57 10.27 2.53
CA CYS A 259 1.76 10.46 3.38
C CYS A 259 1.99 9.36 4.40
N ASN A 260 0.92 8.79 4.93
CA ASN A 260 0.98 7.61 5.77
C ASN A 260 -0.35 6.87 5.70
N LEU A 261 -0.31 5.63 6.15
CA LEU A 261 -1.42 4.71 6.12
C LEU A 261 -1.44 3.93 7.42
N SER A 262 -2.59 3.84 8.07
CA SER A 262 -2.87 2.81 9.05
C SER A 262 -4.09 2.05 8.61
N SER A 263 -3.96 0.74 8.44
CA SER A 263 -5.02 -0.10 7.90
C SER A 263 -5.21 -1.36 8.74
N THR A 264 -6.44 -1.83 8.83
CA THR A 264 -6.77 -3.15 9.35
C THR A 264 -7.71 -3.82 8.38
N SER A 265 -7.23 -4.88 7.73
CA SER A 265 -8.06 -5.74 6.90
C SER A 265 -8.55 -6.93 7.72
N THR A 266 -9.86 -7.17 7.75
CA THR A 266 -10.44 -8.42 8.27
C THR A 266 -11.14 -9.12 7.14
N ILE A 267 -10.63 -10.28 6.75
CA ILE A 267 -11.18 -11.04 5.64
C ILE A 267 -11.59 -12.42 6.15
N PHE A 268 -12.86 -12.76 5.95
CA PHE A 268 -13.50 -13.89 6.60
C PHE A 268 -13.00 -15.25 6.09
N GLY A 269 -13.02 -16.23 6.99
CA GLY A 269 -12.68 -17.62 6.68
C GLY A 269 -13.81 -18.36 6.00
N VAL A 270 -15.04 -17.91 6.23
CA VAL A 270 -16.28 -18.37 5.60
C VAL A 270 -17.01 -17.14 5.08
N SER A 271 -17.49 -17.18 3.84
CA SER A 271 -18.27 -16.06 3.28
C SER A 271 -19.53 -15.81 4.09
N HIS A 272 -19.89 -14.55 4.21
CA HIS A 272 -21.18 -14.11 4.73
C HIS A 272 -22.14 -13.78 3.58
N ASP A 273 -23.41 -13.70 3.94
CA ASP A 273 -24.47 -13.23 3.06
C ASP A 273 -24.26 -11.75 2.77
N ASN A 274 -24.49 -11.32 1.53
CA ASN A 274 -24.51 -9.89 1.25
C ASN A 274 -25.94 -9.39 1.35
N ALA A 275 -26.27 -8.65 2.40
CA ALA A 275 -27.62 -8.12 2.60
C ALA A 275 -28.09 -7.24 1.42
N CYS A 276 -27.17 -6.75 0.60
CA CYS A 276 -27.45 -5.97 -0.59
C CYS A 276 -27.92 -6.81 -1.79
N THR A 277 -27.77 -8.13 -1.83
CA THR A 277 -28.39 -8.94 -2.90
C THR A 277 -29.88 -9.24 -2.64
N ALA A 278 -30.45 -8.72 -1.55
CA ALA A 278 -31.86 -8.85 -1.25
C ALA A 278 -32.75 -8.16 -2.30
N VAL A 279 -33.93 -8.74 -2.54
CA VAL A 279 -34.98 -8.12 -3.38
C VAL A 279 -35.36 -6.70 -2.91
N THR A 280 -35.31 -6.47 -1.60
CA THR A 280 -35.45 -5.14 -1.00
C THR A 280 -34.21 -4.87 -0.16
N PRO A 281 -33.15 -4.31 -0.75
CA PRO A 281 -31.89 -4.10 -0.04
C PRO A 281 -32.05 -3.03 1.05
N PRO A 282 -31.29 -3.15 2.15
CA PRO A 282 -31.20 -2.09 3.15
C PRO A 282 -30.78 -0.73 2.55
N PRO A 283 -31.18 0.41 3.14
CA PRO A 283 -30.83 1.73 2.62
C PRO A 283 -29.32 1.99 2.51
N GLU A 284 -28.52 1.38 3.37
CA GLU A 284 -27.05 1.50 3.36
C GLU A 284 -26.36 0.86 2.13
N CYS A 285 -27.08 0.03 1.37
CA CYS A 285 -26.57 -0.59 0.15
C CYS A 285 -26.44 0.38 -1.03
N THR A 286 -27.04 1.56 -0.94
CA THR A 286 -26.96 2.58 -1.99
C THR A 286 -26.50 3.92 -1.43
N SER A 287 -25.69 4.61 -2.22
CA SER A 287 -25.23 5.96 -1.94
C SER A 287 -25.07 6.73 -3.24
N SER A 288 -25.09 8.06 -3.19
CA SER A 288 -24.91 8.88 -4.39
C SER A 288 -23.75 9.84 -4.22
N PHE A 289 -22.88 9.90 -5.22
CA PHE A 289 -21.75 10.81 -5.23
C PHE A 289 -21.39 11.19 -6.67
N SER A 290 -21.05 12.46 -6.91
CA SER A 290 -20.67 12.97 -8.24
C SER A 290 -21.66 12.66 -9.38
N GLY A 291 -22.95 12.47 -9.06
CA GLY A 291 -23.99 12.13 -10.04
C GLY A 291 -24.24 10.63 -10.24
N PHE A 292 -23.43 9.77 -9.64
CA PHE A 292 -23.51 8.31 -9.75
C PHE A 292 -24.27 7.67 -8.60
N SER A 293 -24.95 6.56 -8.87
CA SER A 293 -25.68 5.74 -7.89
C SER A 293 -24.83 4.54 -7.45
N MET A 294 -23.86 4.80 -6.58
CA MET A 294 -22.93 3.78 -6.10
C MET A 294 -23.65 2.67 -5.31
N ARG A 295 -23.27 1.43 -5.63
CA ARG A 295 -23.62 0.21 -4.91
C ARG A 295 -22.56 -0.11 -3.85
N LYS A 296 -23.04 -0.40 -2.63
CA LYS A 296 -22.24 -0.85 -1.49
C LYS A 296 -22.62 -2.28 -1.14
N ALA A 297 -21.75 -2.91 -0.36
CA ALA A 297 -22.02 -4.21 0.26
C ALA A 297 -22.31 -4.05 1.74
N SER A 298 -23.08 -4.98 2.31
CA SER A 298 -23.41 -4.97 3.74
C SER A 298 -23.46 -6.40 4.27
N ASP A 299 -22.86 -6.62 5.43
CA ASP A 299 -22.78 -7.94 6.06
C ASP A 299 -24.17 -8.41 6.52
N GLY A 300 -24.70 -9.45 5.87
CA GLY A 300 -25.93 -10.15 6.26
C GLY A 300 -25.71 -11.29 7.25
N GLY A 301 -24.45 -11.62 7.56
CA GLY A 301 -24.05 -12.67 8.48
C GLY A 301 -24.31 -14.10 7.98
N CYS A 302 -24.24 -15.04 8.92
CA CYS A 302 -24.47 -16.47 8.68
C CYS A 302 -25.33 -17.11 9.79
N PRO A 303 -26.40 -17.87 9.47
CA PRO A 303 -26.89 -18.18 8.12
C PRO A 303 -27.49 -16.95 7.42
N GLY A 304 -27.25 -16.84 6.12
CA GLY A 304 -27.76 -15.76 5.29
C GLY A 304 -29.28 -15.70 5.16
N SER A 305 -29.79 -14.55 4.73
CA SER A 305 -31.20 -14.19 4.66
C SER A 305 -31.70 -13.79 3.27
N THR A 306 -30.79 -13.55 2.32
CA THR A 306 -31.11 -13.19 0.93
C THR A 306 -31.35 -14.42 0.05
N VAL A 307 -31.84 -14.18 -1.18
CA VAL A 307 -31.96 -15.20 -2.23
C VAL A 307 -31.39 -14.59 -3.52
N PRO A 308 -30.29 -15.15 -4.08
CA PRO A 308 -29.51 -16.27 -3.56
C PRO A 308 -28.88 -15.96 -2.19
N ASN A 309 -28.51 -17.00 -1.44
CA ASN A 309 -27.80 -16.85 -0.17
C ASN A 309 -26.33 -17.12 -0.46
N GLU A 310 -25.47 -16.15 -0.15
CA GLU A 310 -24.03 -16.22 -0.45
C GLU A 310 -23.18 -16.60 0.78
N CYS A 311 -23.81 -16.88 1.92
CA CYS A 311 -23.15 -17.32 3.14
C CYS A 311 -22.73 -18.80 3.09
N GLY A 312 -21.64 -19.12 3.80
CA GLY A 312 -21.30 -20.49 4.17
C GLY A 312 -20.28 -21.17 3.27
N PHE A 313 -19.66 -20.43 2.36
CA PHE A 313 -18.61 -20.93 1.49
C PHE A 313 -17.25 -20.75 2.16
N ASN A 314 -16.51 -21.84 2.32
CA ASN A 314 -15.20 -21.80 2.96
C ASN A 314 -14.21 -21.04 2.07
N ARG A 315 -13.79 -19.86 2.52
CA ARG A 315 -12.82 -19.02 1.84
C ARG A 315 -11.39 -19.41 2.20
N ALA A 316 -11.11 -19.63 3.48
CA ALA A 316 -9.78 -19.99 3.97
C ALA A 316 -9.84 -21.27 4.80
N THR A 317 -8.85 -22.14 4.69
CA THR A 317 -8.74 -23.37 5.47
C THR A 317 -7.33 -23.56 6.00
N ASN A 318 -7.21 -23.66 7.31
CA ASN A 318 -5.98 -23.98 8.01
C ASN A 318 -5.41 -25.34 7.60
N PRO A 319 -4.09 -25.57 7.73
CA PRO A 319 -3.52 -26.90 7.53
C PRO A 319 -4.17 -27.94 8.45
N ALA A 320 -4.26 -29.18 7.98
CA ALA A 320 -4.86 -30.28 8.74
C ALA A 320 -4.02 -30.75 9.95
N THR A 321 -2.80 -30.23 10.10
CA THR A 321 -1.88 -30.56 11.19
C THR A 321 -1.39 -29.29 11.86
N THR A 322 -1.02 -29.41 13.15
CA THR A 322 -0.40 -28.31 13.90
C THR A 322 0.82 -27.78 13.16
N LYS A 323 0.87 -26.46 12.95
CA LYS A 323 1.93 -25.79 12.21
C LYS A 323 1.92 -24.28 12.49
N THR A 324 3.10 -23.68 12.57
CA THR A 324 3.28 -22.23 12.48
C THR A 324 3.12 -21.78 11.03
N LEU A 325 2.16 -20.90 10.78
CA LEU A 325 2.02 -20.19 9.51
C LEU A 325 2.72 -18.85 9.58
N LYS A 326 3.23 -18.38 8.44
CA LYS A 326 3.79 -17.03 8.32
C LYS A 326 2.89 -16.13 7.48
N ALA A 327 2.42 -15.03 8.03
CA ALA A 327 1.92 -13.90 7.25
C ALA A 327 3.09 -12.97 6.96
N ARG A 328 3.26 -12.56 5.70
CA ARG A 328 4.39 -11.70 5.31
C ARG A 328 3.93 -10.54 4.44
N VAL A 329 4.59 -9.40 4.55
CA VAL A 329 4.41 -8.25 3.66
C VAL A 329 5.77 -7.79 3.17
N PHE A 330 6.01 -7.92 1.87
CA PHE A 330 7.11 -7.25 1.21
C PHE A 330 6.66 -5.83 0.89
N ALA A 331 7.40 -4.83 1.34
CA ALA A 331 7.08 -3.43 1.06
C ALA A 331 8.33 -2.70 0.57
N VAL A 332 8.12 -1.75 -0.33
CA VAL A 332 9.15 -0.84 -0.83
C VAL A 332 8.76 0.60 -0.56
N SER A 333 9.72 1.45 -0.23
CA SER A 333 9.49 2.88 -0.12
C SER A 333 9.44 3.52 -1.50
N GLU A 334 8.98 4.77 -1.54
CA GLU A 334 9.27 5.66 -2.66
C GLU A 334 10.78 5.96 -2.75
N ARG A 335 11.21 6.51 -3.89
CA ARG A 335 12.58 6.94 -4.11
C ARG A 335 12.82 8.32 -3.49
N ASP A 336 14.04 8.55 -3.03
CA ASP A 336 14.55 9.80 -2.48
C ASP A 336 15.86 10.12 -3.22
N TYR A 337 15.84 11.11 -4.10
CA TYR A 337 16.94 11.41 -5.01
C TYR A 337 18.09 12.15 -4.33
N ASP A 338 17.78 13.20 -3.57
CA ASP A 338 18.80 14.04 -2.95
C ASP A 338 19.19 13.62 -1.52
N GLY A 339 18.48 12.65 -0.96
CA GLY A 339 18.81 11.96 0.28
C GLY A 339 18.36 12.69 1.54
N ASP A 340 17.51 13.70 1.44
CA ASP A 340 17.14 14.52 2.59
C ASP A 340 16.10 13.91 3.53
N GLY A 341 15.53 12.76 3.14
CA GLY A 341 14.56 12.00 3.92
C GLY A 341 13.10 12.18 3.49
N HIS A 342 12.86 12.92 2.42
CA HIS A 342 11.56 13.03 1.77
C HIS A 342 11.52 12.11 0.54
N GLY A 343 10.43 11.36 0.38
CA GLY A 343 10.20 10.66 -0.88
C GLY A 343 9.93 11.68 -1.97
N ASN A 344 10.47 11.49 -3.17
CA ASN A 344 10.38 12.41 -4.29
C ASN A 344 8.94 12.88 -4.58
N SER A 345 7.93 12.02 -4.42
CA SER A 345 6.51 12.37 -4.63
C SER A 345 5.96 13.39 -3.61
N LEU A 346 6.67 13.57 -2.50
CA LEU A 346 6.37 14.52 -1.43
C LEU A 346 7.42 15.64 -1.34
N ASP A 347 8.51 15.51 -2.10
CA ASP A 347 9.62 16.45 -2.13
C ASP A 347 9.54 17.32 -3.38
N VAL A 348 8.97 18.50 -3.20
CA VAL A 348 8.84 19.52 -4.25
C VAL A 348 10.19 20.15 -4.63
N CYS A 349 11.26 19.90 -3.85
CA CYS A 349 12.63 20.28 -4.18
C CYS A 349 13.51 19.04 -4.42
N SER A 350 13.03 18.03 -5.16
CA SER A 350 13.60 16.67 -5.27
C SER A 350 15.10 16.55 -5.63
N TYR A 351 15.73 17.65 -6.04
CA TYR A 351 17.16 17.73 -6.37
C TYR A 351 17.87 18.88 -5.62
N THR A 352 17.33 19.33 -4.49
CA THR A 352 17.93 20.32 -3.60
C THR A 352 17.57 20.03 -2.15
N SER A 353 18.44 19.25 -1.50
CA SER A 353 18.26 18.77 -0.13
C SER A 353 17.80 19.87 0.85
N ASN A 354 16.65 19.64 1.48
CA ASN A 354 15.98 20.60 2.36
C ASN A 354 15.46 19.96 3.67
N PRO A 355 16.26 19.14 4.40
CA PRO A 355 15.79 18.22 5.46
C PRO A 355 15.13 18.88 6.69
N THR A 356 15.09 20.21 6.74
CA THR A 356 14.38 20.98 7.77
C THR A 356 12.94 21.31 7.41
N TRP A 357 12.55 21.17 6.14
CA TRP A 357 11.17 21.29 5.69
C TRP A 357 10.42 19.99 5.97
N ASP A 358 9.18 20.08 6.43
CA ASP A 358 8.35 18.91 6.68
C ASP A 358 7.15 18.92 5.73
N PRO A 359 7.12 18.05 4.69
CA PRO A 359 5.97 17.94 3.78
C PRO A 359 4.68 17.53 4.51
N ARG A 360 4.79 17.04 5.76
CA ARG A 360 3.66 16.54 6.54
C ARG A 360 3.02 17.58 7.44
N GLN A 361 3.54 18.81 7.48
CA GLN A 361 2.89 19.93 8.15
C GLN A 361 2.15 20.83 7.17
N PHE A 362 1.23 21.64 7.70
CA PHE A 362 0.71 22.81 6.99
C PHE A 362 1.86 23.66 6.42
N ASN A 363 1.67 24.27 5.25
CA ASN A 363 2.74 25.02 4.59
C ASN A 363 3.38 26.06 5.51
N ALA A 364 2.54 26.85 6.19
CA ALA A 364 2.96 27.86 7.16
C ALA A 364 3.73 27.33 8.39
N LEU A 365 3.73 26.01 8.62
CA LEU A 365 4.39 25.33 9.75
C LEU A 365 5.43 24.29 9.31
N SER A 366 5.62 24.10 8.01
CA SER A 366 6.55 23.12 7.42
C SER A 366 8.01 23.44 7.73
N GLY A 367 8.33 24.71 7.96
CA GLY A 367 9.68 25.18 8.24
C GLY A 367 10.48 25.33 6.93
N GLY A 368 11.03 26.52 6.67
CA GLY A 368 11.74 26.76 5.41
C GLY A 368 10.81 26.91 4.20
N ASP A 369 9.61 27.42 4.41
CA ASP A 369 8.65 27.95 3.41
C ASP A 369 8.07 29.21 4.05
N ALA A 370 8.55 30.38 3.65
CA ALA A 370 8.33 31.64 4.38
C ALA A 370 7.03 32.34 4.01
N ASP A 371 6.50 32.10 2.81
CA ASP A 371 5.19 32.62 2.40
C ASP A 371 4.07 31.56 2.45
N GLY A 372 4.40 30.28 2.63
CA GLY A 372 3.46 29.21 2.91
C GLY A 372 2.74 28.71 1.67
N ASP A 373 3.34 28.81 0.49
CA ASP A 373 2.72 28.39 -0.77
C ASP A 373 2.94 26.91 -1.14
N GLY A 374 3.70 26.20 -0.32
CA GLY A 374 4.01 24.79 -0.53
C GLY A 374 5.29 24.54 -1.32
N LEU A 375 6.06 25.58 -1.66
CA LEU A 375 7.40 25.48 -2.23
C LEU A 375 8.45 26.01 -1.23
N PRO A 376 9.40 25.17 -0.76
CA PRO A 376 10.40 25.57 0.23
C PRO A 376 11.40 26.60 -0.29
N THR A 377 11.93 27.42 0.62
CA THR A 377 13.05 28.37 0.43
C THR A 377 14.23 27.78 -0.36
N ALA A 378 14.46 26.46 -0.25
CA ALA A 378 15.53 25.77 -0.93
C ALA A 378 15.42 25.83 -2.46
N CYS A 379 14.20 25.78 -3.00
CA CYS A 379 13.94 25.80 -4.43
C CYS A 379 12.94 26.88 -4.88
N ASP A 380 12.35 27.65 -3.96
CA ASP A 380 11.46 28.76 -4.28
C ASP A 380 12.21 29.97 -4.87
N PRO A 381 11.92 30.37 -6.13
CA PRO A 381 12.48 31.57 -6.74
C PRO A 381 12.16 32.89 -6.02
N ASN A 382 11.09 32.95 -5.22
CA ASN A 382 10.69 34.13 -4.45
C ASN A 382 9.84 33.80 -3.21
N ASP A 383 10.53 33.29 -2.18
CA ASP A 383 10.05 32.90 -0.84
C ASP A 383 9.53 34.06 0.05
N THR A 384 8.90 35.06 -0.56
CA THR A 384 8.23 36.17 0.13
C THR A 384 6.90 36.54 -0.50
N VAL A 385 6.50 35.85 -1.57
CA VAL A 385 5.30 36.13 -2.36
C VAL A 385 4.63 34.81 -2.67
N PHE A 386 3.59 34.52 -1.88
CA PHE A 386 2.74 33.35 -2.04
C PHE A 386 2.36 33.09 -3.51
N ASN A 387 2.79 31.96 -4.05
CA ASN A 387 2.40 31.44 -5.35
C ASN A 387 2.31 29.90 -5.36
N ASN A 388 1.10 29.38 -5.15
CA ASN A 388 0.87 27.95 -4.99
C ASN A 388 0.89 27.12 -6.29
N ASP A 389 1.27 27.73 -7.41
CA ASP A 389 1.49 27.14 -8.74
C ASP A 389 2.60 27.95 -9.42
N GLN A 390 3.84 27.56 -9.15
CA GLN A 390 5.00 28.41 -9.40
C GLN A 390 5.33 28.58 -10.88
N ASP A 391 5.01 27.60 -11.72
CA ASP A 391 5.22 27.66 -13.16
C ASP A 391 3.96 27.96 -14.00
N GLY A 392 2.79 27.95 -13.35
CA GLY A 392 1.51 28.38 -13.93
C GLY A 392 0.89 27.35 -14.87
N ASP A 393 1.18 26.07 -14.68
CA ASP A 393 0.70 24.99 -15.55
C ASP A 393 -0.65 24.38 -15.11
N GLY A 394 -1.16 24.79 -13.95
CA GLY A 394 -2.42 24.33 -13.36
C GLY A 394 -2.29 23.22 -12.33
N TRP A 395 -1.08 22.70 -12.07
CA TRP A 395 -0.77 21.76 -11.00
C TRP A 395 -0.19 22.52 -9.80
N PRO A 396 -0.81 22.43 -8.61
CA PRO A 396 -0.26 23.10 -7.44
C PRO A 396 1.10 22.52 -7.01
N ASN A 397 1.97 23.37 -6.48
CA ASN A 397 3.38 23.05 -6.15
C ASN A 397 3.59 21.67 -5.50
N ARG A 398 2.71 21.25 -4.57
CA ARG A 398 2.84 19.97 -3.85
C ARG A 398 2.50 18.71 -4.63
N VAL A 399 1.65 18.83 -5.65
CA VAL A 399 1.22 17.69 -6.48
C VAL A 399 1.87 17.71 -7.86
N ASP A 400 2.53 18.82 -8.19
CA ASP A 400 3.32 18.98 -9.40
C ASP A 400 4.66 18.26 -9.26
N ASN A 401 4.93 17.29 -10.13
CA ASN A 401 6.21 16.58 -10.12
C ASN A 401 7.34 17.37 -10.79
N CYS A 402 7.06 18.57 -11.33
CA CYS A 402 8.03 19.54 -11.80
C CYS A 402 7.65 20.99 -11.46
N PRO A 403 7.60 21.40 -10.17
CA PRO A 403 7.03 22.69 -9.72
C PRO A 403 7.60 23.97 -10.34
N LEU A 404 8.74 23.87 -11.03
CA LEU A 404 9.44 24.99 -11.67
C LEU A 404 9.46 24.90 -13.20
N THR A 405 8.82 23.88 -13.79
CA THR A 405 8.88 23.57 -15.23
C THR A 405 7.56 23.00 -15.71
N ALA A 406 6.73 23.90 -16.25
CA ALA A 406 5.39 23.60 -16.73
C ALA A 406 5.33 22.34 -17.61
N ASN A 407 4.54 21.37 -17.17
CA ASN A 407 4.44 20.05 -17.77
C ASN A 407 3.01 19.50 -17.75
N SER A 408 1.99 20.35 -17.84
CA SER A 408 0.60 19.91 -18.07
C SER A 408 0.28 19.62 -19.55
N ASP A 409 -0.56 18.61 -19.78
CA ASP A 409 -1.07 18.26 -21.12
C ASP A 409 -2.11 19.30 -21.59
N PRO A 410 -2.32 19.53 -22.91
CA PRO A 410 -3.37 20.44 -23.38
C PRO A 410 -4.76 20.03 -22.87
N GLY A 411 -5.25 20.77 -21.87
CA GLY A 411 -6.47 20.43 -21.12
C GLY A 411 -6.27 20.37 -19.61
N GLY A 412 -5.02 20.47 -19.12
CA GLY A 412 -4.68 20.49 -17.70
C GLY A 412 -4.52 19.10 -17.06
N GLY A 413 -4.55 18.03 -17.86
CA GLY A 413 -4.36 16.66 -17.38
C GLY A 413 -2.88 16.27 -17.29
N GLY A 414 -2.60 15.10 -16.71
CA GLY A 414 -1.23 14.61 -16.54
C GLY A 414 -0.62 13.97 -17.79
N GLY A 415 -1.27 14.05 -18.95
CA GLY A 415 -0.84 13.40 -20.19
C GLY A 415 -1.74 12.26 -20.62
N THR A 416 -1.57 11.81 -21.86
CA THR A 416 -2.25 10.61 -22.41
C THR A 416 -1.27 9.51 -22.80
N THR A 417 0.04 9.79 -22.70
CA THR A 417 1.12 8.86 -22.98
C THR A 417 1.97 8.72 -21.73
N PRO A 418 2.32 7.50 -21.29
CA PRO A 418 3.22 7.32 -20.16
C PRO A 418 4.56 8.03 -20.39
N ASN A 419 5.15 8.51 -19.29
CA ASN A 419 6.43 9.22 -19.31
C ASN A 419 6.40 10.53 -20.12
N THR A 420 5.29 11.26 -20.01
CA THR A 420 5.13 12.61 -20.56
C THR A 420 4.35 13.45 -19.58
N PHE A 421 4.55 14.77 -19.61
CA PHE A 421 3.80 15.71 -18.76
C PHE A 421 3.96 15.36 -17.27
N GLN A 422 2.88 15.26 -16.51
CA GLN A 422 2.87 14.82 -15.11
C GLN A 422 2.91 13.30 -14.97
N TRP A 423 2.70 12.54 -16.05
CA TRP A 423 2.73 11.08 -16.02
C TRP A 423 4.17 10.57 -16.00
N ASP A 424 4.71 10.43 -14.80
CA ASP A 424 5.99 9.78 -14.58
C ASP A 424 5.89 8.25 -14.82
N ARG A 425 6.77 7.76 -15.69
CA ARG A 425 7.05 6.34 -15.91
C ARG A 425 8.44 6.19 -16.53
N ASP A 426 9.48 6.40 -15.73
CA ASP A 426 10.87 6.26 -16.19
C ASP A 426 11.14 4.95 -16.91
N VAL A 427 10.76 3.85 -16.26
CA VAL A 427 10.94 2.50 -16.77
C VAL A 427 9.57 1.87 -17.04
N PRO A 428 9.32 1.35 -18.25
CA PRO A 428 8.09 0.60 -18.53
C PRO A 428 7.89 -0.55 -17.53
N ARG A 429 6.64 -0.83 -17.13
CA ARG A 429 6.33 -1.86 -16.12
C ARG A 429 6.73 -3.27 -16.54
N ASP A 430 6.71 -3.54 -17.83
CA ASP A 430 7.14 -4.76 -18.51
C ASP A 430 8.66 -4.91 -18.65
N SER A 431 9.43 -3.88 -18.25
CA SER A 431 10.89 -3.86 -18.35
C SER A 431 11.55 -4.04 -17.00
N ALA A 432 12.63 -4.82 -16.96
CA ALA A 432 13.42 -4.97 -15.74
C ALA A 432 14.15 -3.66 -15.39
N ILE A 433 14.12 -3.28 -14.12
CA ILE A 433 14.89 -2.18 -13.56
C ILE A 433 16.15 -2.70 -12.85
N SER A 434 17.27 -1.98 -12.95
CA SER A 434 18.58 -2.51 -12.54
C SER A 434 18.72 -2.76 -11.05
N ASP A 435 18.00 -2.01 -10.21
CA ASP A 435 18.05 -2.13 -8.76
C ASP A 435 16.88 -2.93 -8.17
N ALA A 436 15.88 -3.31 -8.99
CA ALA A 436 14.63 -3.95 -8.57
C ALA A 436 13.70 -3.06 -7.70
N GLY A 437 13.84 -1.74 -7.79
CA GLY A 437 12.99 -0.79 -7.08
C GLY A 437 11.72 -0.37 -7.84
N PRO A 438 11.03 0.66 -7.35
CA PRO A 438 9.96 1.31 -8.10
C PRO A 438 10.41 1.75 -9.50
N HIS A 439 9.54 1.58 -10.48
CA HIS A 439 9.80 1.87 -11.90
C HIS A 439 9.68 3.35 -12.27
N ALA A 440 9.03 4.12 -11.40
CA ALA A 440 8.89 5.56 -11.43
C ALA A 440 9.63 6.10 -10.21
N ASP A 441 10.22 7.28 -10.33
CA ASP A 441 10.91 7.94 -9.23
C ASP A 441 10.15 9.09 -8.60
N GLY A 442 9.06 9.56 -9.19
CA GLY A 442 8.25 10.67 -8.70
C GLY A 442 8.70 12.05 -9.19
N ILE A 443 9.73 12.14 -10.03
CA ILE A 443 10.22 13.37 -10.64
C ILE A 443 9.68 13.45 -12.07
N GLY A 444 9.08 14.57 -12.44
CA GLY A 444 8.45 14.67 -13.75
C GLY A 444 9.48 14.66 -14.89
N PRO A 445 9.15 14.05 -16.05
CA PRO A 445 10.09 13.90 -17.17
C PRO A 445 10.62 15.23 -17.75
N ALA A 446 9.94 16.35 -17.49
CA ALA A 446 10.36 17.67 -17.95
C ALA A 446 11.52 18.25 -17.12
N CYS A 447 11.58 17.92 -15.82
CA CYS A 447 12.59 18.38 -14.89
C CYS A 447 13.57 17.27 -14.47
N ASP A 448 13.27 16.02 -14.81
CA ASP A 448 14.18 14.89 -14.69
C ASP A 448 15.26 14.92 -15.80
N ILE A 449 16.14 15.90 -15.73
CA ILE A 449 17.20 16.13 -16.71
C ILE A 449 18.55 16.30 -16.03
N ALA A 450 19.63 15.88 -16.70
CA ALA A 450 20.98 15.94 -16.17
C ALA A 450 21.43 17.35 -15.71
N ALA A 451 20.81 18.41 -16.24
CA ALA A 451 21.08 19.79 -15.82
C ALA A 451 20.59 20.11 -14.40
N ASN A 452 19.58 19.39 -13.91
CA ASN A 452 18.99 19.56 -12.58
C ASN A 452 19.61 18.61 -11.54
N SER A 453 20.62 17.82 -11.90
CA SER A 453 21.20 16.83 -10.97
C SER A 453 21.91 17.47 -9.77
N CYS A 454 21.59 17.02 -8.56
CA CYS A 454 22.24 17.47 -7.33
C CYS A 454 23.67 16.95 -7.16
N VAL A 455 24.45 17.71 -6.39
CA VAL A 455 25.86 17.37 -6.11
C VAL A 455 25.92 16.27 -5.06
N GLY A 456 26.47 15.11 -5.42
CA GLY A 456 26.67 13.98 -4.50
C GLY A 456 25.57 12.93 -4.55
N CYS A 457 24.55 13.14 -5.39
CA CYS A 457 23.42 12.23 -5.56
C CYS A 457 23.79 11.02 -6.45
N PRO A 458 23.06 9.90 -6.30
CA PRO A 458 23.35 8.67 -7.04
C PRO A 458 22.91 8.79 -8.51
N GLY A 459 23.84 9.18 -9.36
CA GLY A 459 23.61 9.26 -10.81
C GLY A 459 23.24 10.67 -11.28
N LEU A 460 22.93 10.78 -12.57
CA LEU A 460 22.34 11.98 -13.15
C LEU A 460 20.86 11.73 -13.34
N LEU A 461 20.05 12.76 -13.12
CA LEU A 461 18.65 12.83 -13.51
C LEU A 461 18.50 12.56 -15.01
N SER A 462 17.54 11.73 -15.36
CA SER A 462 17.23 11.33 -16.73
C SER A 462 15.85 10.66 -16.76
N PRO A 463 14.96 11.07 -17.68
CA PRO A 463 13.53 10.70 -17.68
C PRO A 463 13.27 9.25 -18.09
N THR A 464 14.30 8.40 -18.06
CA THR A 464 14.25 6.97 -18.42
C THR A 464 14.99 6.12 -17.38
N THR A 465 15.33 6.72 -16.24
CA THR A 465 16.07 6.08 -15.16
C THR A 465 15.38 6.48 -13.87
N ALA A 466 14.80 5.53 -13.14
CA ALA A 466 14.19 5.85 -11.86
C ALA A 466 15.28 6.23 -10.84
N ASN A 467 15.46 7.53 -10.63
CA ASN A 467 16.54 8.11 -9.86
C ASN A 467 16.25 8.10 -8.35
N GLY A 468 17.32 7.98 -7.55
CA GLY A 468 17.23 8.04 -6.09
C GLY A 468 17.21 6.69 -5.39
N HIS A 469 17.43 6.77 -4.08
CA HIS A 469 17.51 5.62 -3.19
C HIS A 469 16.11 5.23 -2.70
N TYR A 470 15.83 3.94 -2.61
CA TYR A 470 14.62 3.42 -1.97
C TYR A 470 14.99 2.31 -0.98
N HIS A 471 14.07 2.00 -0.07
CA HIS A 471 14.18 0.90 0.87
C HIS A 471 13.24 -0.22 0.50
N ALA A 472 13.65 -1.46 0.76
CA ALA A 472 12.79 -2.62 0.70
C ALA A 472 12.90 -3.38 2.02
N THR A 473 11.78 -3.90 2.51
CA THR A 473 11.77 -4.73 3.71
C THR A 473 10.66 -5.76 3.63
N MET A 474 10.85 -6.86 4.35
CA MET A 474 9.82 -7.85 4.62
C MET A 474 9.41 -7.71 6.08
N VAL A 475 8.11 -7.66 6.36
CA VAL A 475 7.61 -7.86 7.73
C VAL A 475 6.88 -9.19 7.86
N VAL A 476 7.08 -9.87 8.97
CA VAL A 476 6.53 -11.20 9.26
C VAL A 476 5.71 -11.15 10.56
N SER A 477 4.61 -11.91 10.58
CA SER A 477 3.91 -12.32 11.79
C SER A 477 3.69 -13.83 11.73
N ASN A 478 4.27 -14.55 12.69
CA ASN A 478 4.08 -15.99 12.86
C ASN A 478 2.75 -16.26 13.58
N VAL A 479 2.01 -17.30 13.18
CA VAL A 479 0.74 -17.68 13.81
C VAL A 479 0.71 -19.19 14.03
N CYS A 480 0.57 -19.63 15.28
CA CYS A 480 0.46 -21.05 15.58
C CYS A 480 -0.96 -21.54 15.27
N ILE A 481 -1.06 -22.47 14.33
CA ILE A 481 -2.26 -23.27 14.08
C ILE A 481 -2.12 -24.55 14.87
N GLY A 482 -2.99 -24.74 15.85
CA GLY A 482 -2.99 -25.90 16.72
C GLY A 482 -4.11 -25.83 17.76
N LEU A 483 -4.34 -26.96 18.43
CA LEU A 483 -5.25 -27.01 19.57
C LEU A 483 -4.64 -26.28 20.78
N ALA A 484 -5.44 -26.02 21.82
CA ALA A 484 -4.96 -25.40 23.05
C ALA A 484 -3.70 -26.11 23.60
N GLY A 485 -2.66 -25.34 23.90
CA GLY A 485 -1.35 -25.83 24.34
C GLY A 485 -0.39 -26.23 23.21
N ALA A 486 -0.73 -25.96 21.95
CA ALA A 486 0.19 -26.12 20.81
C ALA A 486 1.28 -25.04 20.76
N ASP A 487 1.06 -23.92 21.44
CA ASP A 487 1.94 -22.76 21.61
C ASP A 487 1.92 -22.48 23.13
N SER A 488 3.06 -22.69 23.81
CA SER A 488 3.10 -22.80 25.29
C SER A 488 3.41 -21.47 25.97
N ASP A 489 4.21 -20.64 25.32
CA ASP A 489 4.63 -19.29 25.71
C ASP A 489 3.78 -18.20 25.06
N GLY A 490 3.04 -18.51 23.99
CA GLY A 490 2.09 -17.60 23.37
C GLY A 490 2.74 -16.58 22.44
N ASP A 491 3.90 -16.90 21.88
CA ASP A 491 4.61 -16.04 20.93
C ASP A 491 4.16 -16.26 19.47
N GLY A 492 3.20 -17.16 19.22
CA GLY A 492 2.70 -17.45 17.88
C GLY A 492 3.54 -18.46 17.09
N VAL A 493 4.60 -19.02 17.66
CA VAL A 493 5.28 -20.19 17.15
C VAL A 493 4.72 -21.43 17.86
N CYS A 494 4.53 -22.52 17.12
CA CYS A 494 4.01 -23.74 17.72
C CYS A 494 5.19 -24.50 18.33
N ASN A 495 4.96 -25.17 19.47
CA ASN A 495 5.90 -26.10 20.12
C ASN A 495 6.63 -27.07 19.17
N VAL A 496 5.95 -27.47 18.08
CA VAL A 496 6.48 -28.41 17.06
C VAL A 496 7.39 -27.76 16.03
N ASN A 497 7.34 -26.43 15.93
CA ASN A 497 8.11 -25.58 15.04
C ASN A 497 9.17 -24.74 15.77
N GLU A 498 9.16 -24.74 17.10
CA GLU A 498 10.23 -24.17 17.93
C GLU A 498 11.62 -24.66 17.52
N PRO A 499 12.62 -23.76 17.48
CA PRO A 499 14.00 -24.19 17.32
C PRO A 499 14.44 -25.14 18.44
N PRO A 500 15.38 -26.05 18.17
CA PRO A 500 15.93 -26.91 19.20
C PRO A 500 16.64 -26.06 20.27
N ALA A 501 16.64 -26.54 21.53
CA ALA A 501 17.23 -25.84 22.68
C ALA A 501 18.73 -25.48 22.56
N SER A 502 19.44 -25.98 21.54
CA SER A 502 20.80 -25.52 21.23
C SER A 502 20.85 -24.13 20.59
N ASN A 503 19.72 -23.70 20.03
CA ASN A 503 19.52 -22.45 19.30
C ASN A 503 18.45 -21.58 19.98
N CYS A 504 17.92 -22.01 21.14
CA CYS A 504 16.83 -21.37 21.87
C CYS A 504 17.16 -21.29 23.35
N ALA A 505 17.40 -20.08 23.86
CA ALA A 505 17.89 -19.87 25.22
C ALA A 505 16.86 -20.15 26.33
N GLY A 506 15.66 -20.65 26.03
CA GLY A 506 14.68 -21.14 27.01
C GLY A 506 13.91 -22.38 26.55
N GLY A 507 14.24 -22.94 25.38
CA GLY A 507 13.47 -24.00 24.74
C GLY A 507 12.07 -23.53 24.37
N VAL A 508 11.06 -24.40 24.45
CA VAL A 508 9.66 -24.13 24.06
C VAL A 508 8.88 -23.14 24.96
N ASN A 509 9.56 -22.33 25.77
CA ASN A 509 8.93 -21.29 26.60
C ASN A 509 9.71 -19.96 26.49
N ASP A 510 10.33 -19.73 25.35
CA ASP A 510 11.24 -18.62 25.08
C ASP A 510 10.67 -17.78 23.95
N THR A 511 10.30 -16.53 24.24
CA THR A 511 9.56 -15.68 23.29
C THR A 511 10.44 -14.89 22.32
N ASP A 512 11.76 -15.03 22.46
CA ASP A 512 12.84 -14.39 21.68
C ASP A 512 14.04 -15.37 21.68
N CYS A 513 13.89 -16.43 20.91
CA CYS A 513 14.68 -17.65 20.98
C CYS A 513 16.19 -17.42 20.74
N ASP A 514 16.55 -16.44 19.91
CA ASP A 514 17.93 -16.12 19.57
C ASP A 514 18.48 -14.83 20.24
N ASP A 515 17.74 -14.29 21.21
CA ASP A 515 18.09 -13.13 22.05
C ASP A 515 18.48 -11.87 21.23
N ASP A 516 17.86 -11.65 20.07
CA ASP A 516 18.16 -10.52 19.20
C ASP A 516 17.28 -9.27 19.44
N LEU A 517 16.38 -9.36 20.43
CA LEU A 517 15.38 -8.36 20.82
C LEU A 517 14.19 -8.24 19.86
N VAL A 518 14.02 -9.20 18.95
CA VAL A 518 12.84 -9.39 18.11
C VAL A 518 12.13 -10.64 18.57
N SER A 519 10.92 -10.50 19.12
CA SER A 519 10.14 -11.67 19.51
C SER A 519 9.91 -12.61 18.33
N ASP A 520 9.94 -13.91 18.59
CA ASP A 520 9.61 -15.01 17.68
C ASP A 520 8.32 -14.76 16.90
N ARG A 521 7.37 -14.03 17.48
CA ARG A 521 6.14 -13.60 16.82
C ARG A 521 6.38 -12.83 15.53
N PHE A 522 7.39 -11.98 15.52
CA PHE A 522 7.70 -11.02 14.45
C PHE A 522 9.04 -11.31 13.79
N ASP A 523 9.72 -12.37 14.20
CA ASP A 523 11.03 -12.71 13.67
C ASP A 523 10.94 -13.55 12.38
N ASN A 524 11.66 -13.10 11.36
CA ASN A 524 11.83 -13.82 10.11
C ASN A 524 12.84 -14.98 10.24
N CYS A 525 13.76 -14.94 11.21
CA CYS A 525 14.82 -15.91 11.42
C CYS A 525 14.97 -16.41 12.88
N ILE A 526 13.87 -16.83 13.51
CA ILE A 526 13.71 -17.30 14.92
C ILE A 526 14.91 -18.03 15.57
N ALA A 527 15.74 -18.74 14.81
CA ALA A 527 16.86 -19.52 15.34
C ALA A 527 18.25 -18.87 15.17
N GLY A 528 18.34 -17.63 14.68
CA GLY A 528 19.59 -17.08 14.17
C GLY A 528 19.69 -15.56 14.17
N ALA A 529 20.08 -15.03 15.33
CA ALA A 529 20.12 -13.61 15.68
C ALA A 529 20.38 -12.65 14.52
N ASN A 530 19.43 -11.74 14.35
CA ASN A 530 19.23 -10.88 13.21
C ASN A 530 18.60 -9.56 13.70
N PRO A 531 19.21 -8.87 14.67
CA PRO A 531 18.54 -7.80 15.40
C PRO A 531 18.06 -6.69 14.47
N LYS A 532 16.97 -6.05 14.87
CA LYS A 532 16.44 -4.87 14.19
C LYS A 532 17.52 -3.79 14.04
N LEU A 533 17.82 -3.40 12.80
CA LEU A 533 18.67 -2.24 12.54
C LEU A 533 17.92 -0.96 12.96
N PRO A 534 18.63 0.07 13.47
CA PRO A 534 18.04 1.38 13.71
C PRO A 534 17.27 1.86 12.48
N ASN A 535 16.04 2.34 12.69
CA ASN A 535 15.16 2.92 11.67
C ASN A 535 14.49 1.99 10.64
N PHE A 536 14.68 0.67 10.73
CA PHE A 536 13.94 -0.30 9.92
C PHE A 536 12.74 -0.86 10.67
N ALA A 537 11.85 -1.60 10.01
CA ALA A 537 10.66 -2.20 10.63
C ALA A 537 10.93 -3.40 11.51
N GLN A 538 11.72 -4.34 11.00
CA GLN A 538 12.00 -5.62 11.61
C GLN A 538 13.48 -5.99 11.40
N SER A 539 13.83 -7.14 11.96
CA SER A 539 15.03 -7.87 11.63
C SER A 539 15.33 -7.89 10.11
N GLN A 540 16.60 -7.69 9.75
CA GLN A 540 17.07 -7.90 8.38
C GLN A 540 17.79 -9.24 8.24
N ARG A 541 17.06 -10.25 7.77
CA ARG A 541 17.63 -11.37 7.05
C ARG A 541 16.56 -12.05 6.19
N ASP A 542 16.59 -11.77 4.89
CA ASP A 542 16.28 -12.71 3.81
C ASP A 542 16.76 -12.12 2.47
#